data_AF-A0A2V9U6E7-F1
#
_entry.id   AF-A0A2V9U6E7-F1
#
_cell.length_a   1.000
_cell.length_b   1.000
_cell.length_c   1.000
_cell.angle_alpha   90.00
_cell.angle_beta   90.00
_cell.angle_gamma   90.00
#
_symmetry.space_group_name_H-M   'P 1'
#
loop_
_entity.id
_entity.type
_entity.pdbx_description
1 polymer ?
#
loop_
_entity_poly.entity_id
_entity_poly.type
_entity_poly.pdbx_seq_one_letter_code
_entity_poly.pdbx_strand_id
1 'polypeptide(L)'
;MELACLNNSVGKVDLNLVTHHGLDQSNAKAIVWGLHPRVAIMNNGAHKGGSPEVWQTVHDSPGLEDLWQLHYAEDAGKEHNIGEKFIANSGGKDGNYIKVAAEPDGRFTVENSGNRFRREYK
;
A
#
# COMPACT_ATOMS: atom_id res chain seq x y z
N MET A 1 -17.44 -8.21 14.24
CA MET A 1 -17.43 -7.03 13.34
C MET A 1 -17.74 -5.78 14.16
N GLU A 2 -16.94 -5.51 15.20
CA GLU A 2 -17.22 -4.42 16.17
C GLU A 2 -16.11 -3.34 16.12
N LEU A 3 -14.89 -3.71 15.70
CA LEU A 3 -13.77 -2.81 15.41
C LEU A 3 -13.86 -2.05 14.07
N ALA A 4 -14.77 -2.47 13.19
CA ALA A 4 -15.07 -1.83 11.90
C ALA A 4 -16.47 -1.17 11.90
N CYS A 5 -17.06 -0.98 13.08
CA CYS A 5 -18.28 -0.20 13.26
C CYS A 5 -18.01 1.29 13.00
N LEU A 6 -19.08 2.05 12.70
CA LEU A 6 -19.13 3.43 12.18
C LEU A 6 -18.22 4.49 12.86
N ASN A 7 -17.62 4.21 14.02
CA ASN A 7 -16.65 5.09 14.67
C ASN A 7 -15.22 4.61 14.38
N ASN A 8 -14.56 5.30 13.44
CA ASN A 8 -13.12 5.17 13.26
C ASN A 8 -12.36 5.81 14.44
N SER A 9 -12.07 5.00 15.47
CA SER A 9 -11.30 5.43 16.63
C SER A 9 -9.79 5.61 16.36
N VAL A 10 -9.27 5.04 15.27
CA VAL A 10 -7.87 5.25 14.85
C VAL A 10 -7.70 6.65 14.24
N GLY A 11 -8.77 7.16 13.62
CA GLY A 11 -8.73 8.40 12.86
C GLY A 11 -8.15 8.22 11.45
N LYS A 12 -7.95 9.33 10.76
CA LYS A 12 -7.29 9.34 9.45
C LYS A 12 -5.79 9.18 9.64
N VAL A 13 -5.13 8.58 8.66
CA VAL A 13 -3.67 8.39 8.65
C VAL A 13 -3.05 8.93 7.37
N ASP A 14 -1.81 9.40 7.43
CA ASP A 14 -1.08 9.78 6.22
C ASP A 14 -0.58 8.55 5.45
N LEU A 15 -0.11 7.53 6.17
CA LEU A 15 0.46 6.31 5.59
C LEU A 15 -0.17 5.05 6.19
N ASN A 16 -0.60 4.13 5.33
CA ASN A 16 -1.09 2.81 5.72
C ASN A 16 -0.18 1.69 5.18
N LEU A 17 0.40 0.88 6.06
CA LEU A 17 0.95 -0.42 5.66
C LEU A 17 -0.22 -1.42 5.58
N VAL A 18 -0.60 -1.79 4.35
CA VAL A 18 -1.71 -2.69 4.08
C VAL A 18 -1.56 -3.97 4.90
N THR A 19 -2.62 -4.38 5.57
CA THR A 19 -2.57 -5.48 6.54
C THR A 19 -2.36 -6.81 5.83
N HIS A 20 -1.63 -7.72 6.49
CA HIS A 20 -1.40 -9.10 6.04
C HIS A 20 -0.99 -9.21 4.55
N HIS A 21 -0.07 -8.36 4.10
CA HIS A 21 0.45 -8.37 2.73
C HIS A 21 -0.57 -8.00 1.63
N GLY A 22 -1.75 -7.52 2.00
CA GLY A 22 -2.85 -7.33 1.06
C GLY A 22 -3.62 -8.62 0.75
N LEU A 23 -3.76 -9.52 1.72
CA LEU A 23 -4.64 -10.70 1.64
C LEU A 23 -6.10 -10.33 1.96
N ASP A 24 -7.04 -10.96 1.27
CA ASP A 24 -8.50 -10.81 1.38
C ASP A 24 -9.08 -11.21 2.74
N GLN A 25 -8.37 -12.05 3.48
CA GLN A 25 -8.66 -12.38 4.89
C GLN A 25 -8.49 -11.17 5.85
N SER A 26 -8.05 -10.03 5.32
CA SER A 26 -7.78 -8.77 6.02
C SER A 26 -8.12 -7.60 5.09
N ASN A 27 -7.89 -6.35 5.50
CA ASN A 27 -8.17 -5.18 4.65
C ASN A 27 -9.65 -4.97 4.28
N ALA A 28 -10.56 -5.31 5.20
CA ALA A 28 -11.98 -4.99 5.02
C ALA A 28 -12.16 -3.53 4.61
N LYS A 29 -12.99 -3.28 3.59
CA LYS A 29 -13.23 -1.94 3.03
C LYS A 29 -13.51 -0.88 4.07
N ALA A 30 -14.33 -1.20 5.08
CA ALA A 30 -14.64 -0.29 6.19
C ALA A 30 -13.40 0.18 6.97
N ILE A 31 -12.38 -0.67 7.11
CA ILE A 31 -11.11 -0.32 7.75
C ILE A 31 -10.27 0.53 6.82
N VAL A 32 -10.02 0.05 5.59
CA VAL A 32 -9.14 0.75 4.63
C VAL A 32 -9.68 2.15 4.32
N TRP A 33 -10.97 2.26 4.01
CA TRP A 33 -11.60 3.53 3.67
C TRP A 33 -11.82 4.40 4.90
N GLY A 34 -12.04 3.80 6.08
CA GLY A 34 -12.13 4.52 7.34
C GLY A 34 -10.84 5.26 7.68
N LEU A 35 -9.68 4.60 7.47
CA LEU A 35 -8.35 5.18 7.66
C LEU A 35 -8.04 6.34 6.69
N HIS A 36 -8.73 6.39 5.54
CA HIS A 36 -8.60 7.45 4.54
C HIS A 36 -7.13 7.81 4.21
N PRO A 37 -6.26 6.82 3.94
CA PRO A 37 -4.83 7.03 3.81
C PRO A 37 -4.49 7.90 2.61
N ARG A 38 -3.48 8.76 2.74
CA ARG A 38 -2.87 9.45 1.59
C ARG A 38 -1.98 8.52 0.79
N VAL A 39 -1.22 7.67 1.47
CA VAL A 39 -0.32 6.69 0.83
C VAL A 39 -0.53 5.32 1.44
N ALA A 40 -0.51 4.29 0.61
CA ALA A 40 -0.53 2.90 1.06
C ALA A 40 0.70 2.15 0.57
N ILE A 41 1.25 1.26 1.41
CA ILE A 41 2.31 0.32 1.05
C ILE A 41 1.75 -1.09 1.21
N MET A 42 1.76 -1.84 0.11
CA MET A 42 1.44 -3.25 0.10
C MET A 42 2.76 -4.04 0.11
N ASN A 43 3.08 -4.62 1.27
CA ASN A 43 4.27 -5.46 1.46
C ASN A 43 4.04 -6.90 0.98
N ASN A 44 3.43 -7.06 -0.20
CA ASN A 44 3.20 -8.35 -0.84
C ASN A 44 4.52 -8.98 -1.32
N GLY A 45 4.48 -10.30 -1.50
CA GLY A 45 5.44 -11.05 -2.32
C GLY A 45 4.89 -11.27 -3.73
N ALA A 46 5.70 -11.87 -4.61
CA ALA A 46 5.27 -12.22 -5.96
C ALA A 46 4.04 -13.14 -5.97
N HIS A 47 4.00 -14.09 -5.02
CA HIS A 47 2.92 -15.07 -4.85
C HIS A 47 2.31 -15.04 -3.44
N LYS A 48 2.39 -13.89 -2.73
CA LYS A 48 1.86 -13.76 -1.37
C LYS A 48 1.21 -12.40 -1.15
N GLY A 49 -0.10 -12.39 -0.94
CA GLY A 49 -0.86 -11.15 -0.86
C GLY A 49 -0.99 -10.51 -2.25
N GLY A 50 -1.21 -9.20 -2.31
CA GLY A 50 -1.52 -8.56 -3.60
C GLY A 50 -2.84 -9.05 -4.19
N SER A 51 -3.78 -9.53 -3.37
CA SER A 51 -5.06 -10.04 -3.85
C SER A 51 -5.78 -8.98 -4.68
N PRO A 52 -6.31 -9.30 -5.88
CA PRO A 52 -7.00 -8.34 -6.75
C PRO A 52 -8.05 -7.48 -6.04
N GLU A 53 -8.91 -8.10 -5.23
CA GLU A 53 -9.96 -7.41 -4.47
C GLU A 53 -9.40 -6.41 -3.45
N VAL A 54 -8.32 -6.78 -2.77
CA VAL A 54 -7.67 -5.91 -1.78
C VAL A 54 -6.93 -4.79 -2.47
N TRP A 55 -6.23 -5.09 -3.57
CA TRP A 55 -5.59 -4.07 -4.40
C TRP A 55 -6.63 -3.04 -4.85
N GLN A 56 -7.78 -3.48 -5.36
CA GLN A 56 -8.86 -2.58 -5.78
C GLN A 56 -9.41 -1.75 -4.62
N THR A 57 -9.64 -2.39 -3.47
CA THR A 57 -10.14 -1.71 -2.26
C THR A 57 -9.19 -0.61 -1.79
N VAL A 58 -7.88 -0.87 -1.82
CA VAL A 58 -6.85 0.09 -1.44
C VAL A 58 -6.73 1.18 -2.50
N HIS A 59 -6.61 0.80 -3.78
CA HIS A 59 -6.50 1.71 -4.92
C HIS A 59 -7.64 2.73 -4.97
N ASP A 60 -8.87 2.29 -4.72
CA ASP A 60 -10.06 3.14 -4.74
C ASP A 60 -10.35 3.84 -3.41
N SER A 61 -9.46 3.70 -2.41
CA SER A 61 -9.65 4.32 -1.11
C SER A 61 -9.73 5.85 -1.26
N PRO A 62 -10.75 6.52 -0.70
CA PRO A 62 -10.89 7.97 -0.80
C PRO A 62 -9.63 8.69 -0.30
N GLY A 63 -9.17 9.67 -1.08
CA GLY A 63 -8.00 10.50 -0.76
C GLY A 63 -6.64 9.85 -0.98
N LEU A 64 -6.59 8.62 -1.51
CA LEU A 64 -5.31 7.99 -1.86
C LEU A 64 -4.61 8.77 -2.98
N GLU A 65 -3.36 9.15 -2.72
CA GLU A 65 -2.45 9.76 -3.69
C GLU A 65 -1.64 8.71 -4.44
N ASP A 66 -1.09 7.71 -3.74
CA ASP A 66 -0.35 6.59 -4.35
C ASP A 66 -0.46 5.29 -3.54
N LEU A 67 -0.42 4.17 -4.27
CA LEU A 67 -0.17 2.83 -3.76
C LEU A 67 1.24 2.39 -4.17
N TRP A 68 1.99 1.82 -3.22
CA TRP A 68 3.30 1.22 -3.48
C TRP A 68 3.23 -0.28 -3.25
N GLN A 69 3.91 -1.07 -4.07
CA GLN A 69 4.00 -2.52 -3.91
C GLN A 69 5.45 -2.94 -3.70
N LEU A 70 5.67 -3.81 -2.72
CA LEU A 70 7.01 -4.35 -2.50
C LEU A 70 7.40 -5.30 -3.65
N HIS A 71 6.46 -6.11 -4.15
CA HIS A 71 6.68 -6.97 -5.30
C HIS A 71 5.58 -6.79 -6.34
N TYR A 72 5.91 -7.00 -7.62
CA TYR A 72 4.90 -7.28 -8.62
C TYR A 72 4.14 -8.54 -8.21
N ALA A 73 2.81 -8.49 -8.14
CA ALA A 73 1.96 -9.62 -7.78
C ALA A 73 1.65 -10.45 -9.03
N GLU A 74 2.33 -11.58 -9.20
CA GLU A 74 2.23 -12.43 -10.40
C GLU A 74 0.86 -13.10 -10.53
N ASP A 75 0.25 -13.43 -9.39
CA ASP A 75 -1.04 -14.12 -9.33
C ASP A 75 -2.25 -13.17 -9.44
N ALA A 76 -2.02 -11.85 -9.49
CA ALA A 76 -3.07 -10.83 -9.43
C ALA A 76 -3.52 -10.28 -10.79
N GLY A 77 -2.86 -10.69 -11.89
CA GLY A 77 -3.07 -10.09 -13.21
C GLY A 77 -2.37 -8.73 -13.36
N LYS A 78 -2.23 -8.26 -14.60
CA LYS A 78 -1.49 -7.03 -14.92
C LYS A 78 -2.22 -5.77 -14.44
N GLU A 79 -3.54 -5.86 -14.39
CA GLU A 79 -4.47 -4.80 -14.04
C GLU A 79 -4.50 -4.49 -12.53
N HIS A 80 -4.05 -5.42 -11.68
CA HIS A 80 -3.95 -5.24 -10.22
C HIS A 80 -2.48 -5.09 -9.78
N ASN A 81 -1.70 -4.38 -10.60
CA ASN A 81 -0.36 -3.96 -10.27
C ASN A 81 -0.21 -2.47 -10.58
N ILE A 82 0.44 -1.73 -9.69
CA ILE A 82 0.69 -0.31 -9.88
C ILE A 82 1.82 -0.08 -10.89
N GLY A 83 2.01 1.16 -11.35
CA GLY A 83 3.08 1.49 -12.29
C GLY A 83 4.47 1.12 -11.76
N GLU A 84 5.36 0.66 -12.65
CA GLU A 84 6.68 0.07 -12.33
C GLU A 84 7.53 0.89 -11.36
N LYS A 85 7.46 2.23 -11.42
CA LYS A 85 8.22 3.10 -10.51
C LYS A 85 7.87 2.89 -9.03
N PHE A 86 6.64 2.46 -8.75
CA PHE A 86 6.10 2.20 -7.42
C PHE A 86 6.22 0.72 -6.98
N ILE A 87 6.84 -0.14 -7.81
CA ILE A 87 7.10 -1.55 -7.50
C ILE A 87 8.60 -1.76 -7.26
N ALA A 88 8.97 -2.22 -6.07
CA ALA A 88 10.39 -2.38 -5.73
C ALA A 88 11.04 -3.61 -6.36
N ASN A 89 10.29 -4.70 -6.50
CA ASN A 89 10.79 -5.99 -6.97
C ASN A 89 9.90 -6.52 -8.09
N SER A 90 10.37 -6.44 -9.33
CA SER A 90 9.58 -6.87 -10.51
C SER A 90 9.92 -8.30 -10.98
N GLY A 91 11.08 -8.84 -10.60
CA GLY A 91 11.55 -10.17 -11.04
C GLY A 91 11.68 -11.23 -9.94
N GLY A 92 11.09 -10.98 -8.75
CA GLY A 92 11.01 -11.96 -7.64
C GLY A 92 12.32 -12.32 -6.93
N LYS A 93 13.49 -11.91 -7.45
CA LYS A 93 14.83 -12.17 -6.85
C LYS A 93 15.55 -10.90 -6.40
N ASP A 94 14.95 -9.77 -6.66
CA ASP A 94 15.53 -8.47 -6.35
C ASP A 94 15.33 -8.25 -4.84
N GLY A 95 16.40 -7.96 -4.11
CA GLY A 95 16.35 -7.76 -2.65
C GLY A 95 15.98 -6.33 -2.26
N ASN A 96 15.15 -5.65 -3.06
CA ASN A 96 14.86 -4.22 -2.89
C ASN A 96 13.80 -3.98 -1.82
N TYR A 97 13.85 -2.78 -1.26
CA TYR A 97 12.93 -2.32 -0.22
C TYR A 97 12.23 -1.03 -0.64
N ILE A 98 11.10 -0.76 0.03
CA ILE A 98 10.48 0.55 0.07
C ILE A 98 10.89 1.20 1.39
N LYS A 99 11.50 2.37 1.34
CA LYS A 99 11.88 3.16 2.51
C LYS A 99 10.91 4.30 2.70
N VAL A 100 10.46 4.49 3.93
CA VAL A 100 9.70 5.66 4.36
C VAL A 100 10.56 6.46 5.33
N ALA A 101 10.65 7.76 5.11
CA ALA A 101 11.24 8.71 6.05
C ALA A 101 10.21 9.80 6.36
N ALA A 102 9.82 9.94 7.63
CA ALA A 102 8.86 10.94 8.09
C ALA A 102 9.58 12.07 8.83
N GLU A 103 9.08 13.28 8.66
CA GLU A 103 9.59 14.51 9.27
C GLU A 103 8.66 14.99 10.39
N PRO A 104 9.15 15.76 11.39
CA PRO A 104 8.34 16.24 12.50
C PRO A 104 7.17 17.16 12.11
N ASP A 105 7.20 17.72 10.90
CA ASP A 105 6.17 18.61 10.37
C ASP A 105 5.07 17.87 9.58
N GLY A 106 5.07 16.53 9.63
CA GLY A 106 4.07 15.69 8.97
C GLY A 106 4.38 15.35 7.51
N ARG A 107 5.44 15.95 6.93
CA ARG A 107 5.92 15.54 5.61
C ARG A 107 6.56 14.16 5.67
N PHE A 108 6.50 13.42 4.57
CA PHE A 108 7.24 12.17 4.46
C PHE A 108 7.67 11.90 3.02
N THR A 109 8.73 11.11 2.87
CA THR A 109 9.23 10.64 1.58
C THR A 109 9.14 9.13 1.51
N VAL A 110 8.67 8.62 0.37
CA VAL A 110 8.72 7.19 0.04
C VAL A 110 9.72 6.99 -1.09
N GLU A 111 10.69 6.08 -0.90
CA GLU A 111 11.74 5.73 -1.87
C GLU A 111 11.69 4.24 -2.21
N ASN A 112 11.73 3.93 -3.50
CA ASN A 112 11.93 2.59 -4.02
C ASN A 112 13.43 2.34 -4.26
N SER A 113 14.04 1.40 -3.55
CA SER A 113 15.48 1.15 -3.68
C SER A 113 15.88 0.52 -5.01
N GLY A 114 14.95 -0.15 -5.70
CA GLY A 114 15.20 -0.88 -6.95
C GLY A 114 15.37 0.03 -8.17
N ASN A 115 14.74 1.19 -8.17
CA ASN A 115 14.82 2.17 -9.27
C ASN A 115 15.16 3.59 -8.82
N ARG A 116 15.36 3.81 -7.51
CA ARG A 116 15.70 5.11 -6.90
C ARG A 116 14.62 6.17 -7.07
N PHE A 117 13.43 5.80 -7.54
CA PHE A 117 12.29 6.70 -7.58
C PHE A 117 11.90 7.06 -6.15
N ARG A 118 11.73 8.37 -5.91
CA ARG A 118 11.24 8.89 -4.63
C ARG A 118 10.11 9.88 -4.87
N ARG A 119 9.15 9.92 -3.94
CA ARG A 119 8.12 10.96 -3.90
C ARG A 119 8.03 11.52 -2.48
N GLU A 120 8.03 12.85 -2.39
CA GLU A 120 7.74 13.59 -1.16
C GLU A 120 6.24 13.92 -1.13
N TYR A 121 5.63 13.76 0.05
CA TYR A 121 4.24 14.09 0.33
C TYR A 121 4.22 15.20 1.37
N LYS A 122 3.45 16.26 1.09
CA LYS A 122 3.38 17.49 1.87
C LYS A 122 2.00 17.75 2.40
#